data_AF-A0A443SP57-F1
#
_entry.id   AF-A0A443SP57-F1
#
_cell.length_a   1.000
_cell.length_b   1.000
_cell.length_c   1.000
_cell.angle_alpha   90.00
_cell.angle_beta   90.00
_cell.angle_gamma   90.00
#
_symmetry.space_group_name_H-M   'P 1'
#
loop_
_entity.id
_entity.type
_entity.pdbx_description
1 polymer ?
#
loop_
_entity_poly.entity_id
_entity_poly.type
_entity_poly.pdbx_seq_one_letter_code
_entity_poly.pdbx_strand_id
1 'polypeptide(L)'
;MVYRTFPLVFSTIIIEGIGLACINTTAYYLIAANNKAMAVVESCMALGTIFGFVFGAVLFEYAGFCIPFVIFGCLIVSNVPLLIFSVDSITGKTDALKSEQTEEIKDEDSNETILQQKLTFGKLLIIPKIVLTTLVISMSGINMTSFGPFMQTFLLSKGVHQSMVSLAYTSAAIAFLSTAILVGRLLGKENGTNILIIGAFISAIAYFLNDTSIIHPYDFRISFFAFPLWGISNAMMLIPTVRVIRTIGPSIGGMMNENLGFLSTSLALSLLFSFKICTSHAIKKKDNYEMF
;
A
#
# COMPACT_ATOMS: atom_id res chain seq x y z
N MET A 1 -25.68 -17.45 17.06
CA MET A 1 -25.27 -17.67 15.65
C MET A 1 -23.92 -17.02 15.30
N VAL A 2 -23.55 -15.88 15.89
CA VAL A 2 -22.31 -15.11 15.61
C VAL A 2 -21.01 -15.90 15.86
N TYR A 3 -20.96 -16.78 16.87
CA TYR A 3 -19.73 -17.52 17.21
C TYR A 3 -19.32 -18.58 16.17
N ARG A 4 -20.24 -19.05 15.31
CA ARG A 4 -19.91 -20.09 14.30
C ARG A 4 -19.22 -19.53 13.05
N THR A 5 -19.38 -18.24 12.74
CA THR A 5 -18.82 -17.63 11.53
C THR A 5 -17.44 -17.01 11.74
N PHE A 6 -17.07 -16.70 12.99
CA PHE A 6 -15.77 -16.13 13.34
C PHE A 6 -14.55 -16.88 12.77
N PRO A 7 -14.42 -18.22 12.93
CA PRO A 7 -13.22 -18.92 12.42
C PRO A 7 -13.10 -18.86 10.90
N LEU A 8 -14.23 -18.79 10.18
CA LEU A 8 -14.23 -18.73 8.72
C LEU A 8 -13.74 -17.36 8.24
N VAL A 9 -14.26 -16.27 8.80
CA VAL A 9 -13.83 -14.89 8.49
C VAL A 9 -12.35 -14.68 8.83
N PHE A 10 -11.91 -15.21 9.97
CA PHE A 10 -10.51 -15.13 10.36
C PHE A 10 -9.59 -15.85 9.36
N SER A 11 -9.99 -17.04 8.91
CA SER A 11 -9.22 -17.82 7.93
C SER A 11 -9.14 -17.11 6.58
N THR A 12 -10.25 -16.52 6.10
CA THR A 12 -10.26 -15.79 4.82
C THR A 12 -9.34 -14.58 4.86
N ILE A 13 -9.29 -13.84 5.97
CA ILE A 13 -8.41 -12.68 6.14
C ILE A 13 -6.93 -13.10 6.12
N ILE A 14 -6.58 -14.23 6.74
CA ILE A 14 -5.21 -14.75 6.69
C ILE A 14 -4.81 -15.09 5.25
N ILE A 15 -5.66 -15.81 4.53
CA ILE A 15 -5.40 -16.22 3.15
C ILE A 15 -5.25 -14.99 2.25
N GLU A 16 -6.14 -14.00 2.39
CA GLU A 16 -6.07 -12.73 1.68
C GLU A 16 -4.76 -11.99 1.96
N GLY A 17 -4.37 -11.90 3.24
CA GLY A 17 -3.11 -11.25 3.64
C GLY A 17 -1.87 -11.90 3.03
N ILE A 18 -1.83 -13.23 2.97
CA ILE A 18 -0.73 -13.97 2.32
C ILE A 18 -0.72 -13.69 0.82
N GLY A 19 -1.88 -13.79 0.16
CA GLY A 19 -2.01 -13.52 -1.27
C GLY A 19 -1.58 -12.10 -1.65
N LEU A 20 -2.04 -11.11 -0.90
CA LEU A 20 -1.71 -9.69 -1.11
C LEU A 20 -0.21 -9.43 -0.91
N ALA A 21 0.40 -10.04 0.12
CA ALA A 21 1.82 -9.95 0.36
C ALA A 21 2.62 -10.48 -0.85
N CYS A 22 2.33 -11.69 -1.31
CA CYS A 22 3.02 -12.31 -2.46
C CYS A 22 2.87 -11.51 -3.75
N ILE A 23 1.67 -10.99 -4.04
CA ILE A 23 1.41 -10.21 -5.25
C ILE A 23 2.22 -8.91 -5.21
N ASN A 24 2.10 -8.15 -4.11
CA ASN A 24 2.75 -6.85 -4.05
C ASN A 24 4.28 -6.98 -4.04
N THR A 25 4.85 -7.92 -3.27
CA THR A 25 6.31 -8.12 -3.25
C THR A 25 6.86 -8.44 -4.63
N THR A 26 6.17 -9.31 -5.36
CA THR A 26 6.59 -9.76 -6.70
C THR A 26 6.44 -8.63 -7.71
N ALA A 27 5.31 -7.89 -7.66
CA ALA A 27 5.09 -6.74 -8.52
C ALA A 27 6.18 -5.67 -8.33
N TYR A 28 6.46 -5.28 -7.08
CA TYR A 28 7.52 -4.30 -6.80
C TYR A 28 8.89 -4.81 -7.21
N TYR A 29 9.21 -6.08 -6.97
CA TYR A 29 10.47 -6.68 -7.41
C TYR A 29 10.66 -6.54 -8.93
N LEU A 30 9.64 -6.86 -9.73
CA LEU A 30 9.71 -6.79 -11.18
C LEU A 30 9.84 -5.36 -11.72
N ILE A 31 9.27 -4.36 -11.04
CA ILE A 31 9.21 -2.97 -11.53
C ILE A 31 10.16 -2.00 -10.81
N ALA A 32 10.88 -2.45 -9.77
CA ALA A 32 11.72 -1.60 -8.92
C ALA A 32 12.83 -0.83 -9.67
N ALA A 33 13.16 -1.23 -10.90
CA ALA A 33 14.15 -0.55 -11.74
C ALA A 33 13.58 0.67 -12.48
N ASN A 34 12.27 0.74 -12.68
CA ASN A 34 11.65 1.74 -13.52
C ASN A 34 10.60 2.53 -12.73
N ASN A 35 10.96 3.76 -12.33
CA ASN A 35 10.05 4.67 -11.61
C ASN A 35 8.71 4.87 -12.34
N LYS A 36 8.72 4.94 -13.68
CA LYS A 36 7.50 5.13 -14.47
C LYS A 36 6.62 3.89 -14.40
N ALA A 37 7.21 2.69 -14.48
CA ALA A 37 6.48 1.44 -14.33
C ALA A 37 5.88 1.30 -12.93
N MET A 38 6.65 1.64 -11.89
CA MET A 38 6.16 1.69 -10.52
C MET A 38 4.95 2.62 -10.38
N ALA A 39 5.03 3.84 -10.90
CA ALA A 39 3.92 4.78 -10.86
C ALA A 39 2.68 4.29 -11.61
N VAL A 40 2.85 3.58 -12.72
CA VAL A 40 1.73 2.95 -13.45
C VAL A 40 1.08 1.86 -12.61
N VAL A 41 1.86 1.00 -11.94
CA VAL A 41 1.31 -0.05 -11.05
C VAL A 41 0.56 0.56 -9.87
N GLU A 42 1.11 1.57 -9.20
CA GLU A 42 0.40 2.30 -8.14
C GLU A 42 -0.89 2.95 -8.64
N SER A 43 -0.87 3.51 -9.84
CA SER A 43 -2.04 4.11 -10.48
C SER A 43 -3.12 3.07 -10.75
N CYS A 44 -2.75 1.87 -11.21
CA CYS A 44 -3.68 0.76 -11.39
C CYS A 44 -4.29 0.29 -10.07
N MET A 45 -3.50 0.22 -8.98
CA MET A 45 -4.03 -0.10 -7.65
C MET A 45 -5.04 0.95 -7.18
N ALA A 46 -4.72 2.24 -7.37
CA ALA A 46 -5.62 3.33 -7.03
C ALA A 46 -6.94 3.31 -7.84
N LEU A 47 -6.88 2.94 -9.13
CA LEU A 47 -8.07 2.71 -9.95
C LEU A 47 -8.93 1.57 -9.39
N GLY A 48 -8.30 0.46 -8.98
CA GLY A 48 -8.99 -0.63 -8.29
C GLY A 48 -9.70 -0.14 -7.01
N THR A 49 -9.04 0.71 -6.23
CA THR A 49 -9.63 1.33 -5.03
C THR A 49 -10.80 2.26 -5.34
N ILE A 50 -10.70 3.11 -6.38
CA ILE A 50 -11.79 3.98 -6.85
C ILE A 50 -13.02 3.13 -7.19
N PHE A 51 -12.83 2.10 -8.02
CA PHE A 51 -13.91 1.21 -8.43
C PHE A 51 -14.46 0.39 -7.26
N GLY A 52 -13.59 -0.05 -6.35
CA GLY A 52 -13.99 -0.77 -5.13
C GLY A 52 -14.93 0.06 -4.26
N PHE A 53 -14.60 1.33 -4.00
CA PHE A 53 -15.46 2.20 -3.19
C PHE A 53 -16.77 2.56 -3.88
N VAL A 54 -16.73 2.90 -5.18
CA VAL A 54 -17.93 3.28 -5.93
C VAL A 54 -18.86 2.09 -6.13
N PHE A 55 -18.38 1.01 -6.75
CA PHE A 55 -19.21 -0.16 -7.05
C PHE A 55 -19.52 -0.98 -5.80
N GLY A 56 -18.61 -1.08 -4.84
CA GLY A 56 -18.86 -1.79 -3.59
C GLY A 56 -20.02 -1.17 -2.80
N ALA A 57 -20.08 0.16 -2.72
CA ALA A 57 -21.19 0.85 -2.05
C ALA A 57 -22.53 0.65 -2.79
N VAL A 58 -22.53 0.82 -4.12
CA VAL A 58 -23.74 0.63 -4.94
C VAL A 58 -24.27 -0.80 -4.87
N LEU A 59 -23.38 -1.79 -5.00
CA LEU A 59 -23.75 -3.21 -4.92
C LEU A 59 -24.25 -3.59 -3.53
N PHE A 60 -23.65 -3.03 -2.48
CA PHE A 60 -24.08 -3.25 -1.10
C PHE A 60 -25.49 -2.69 -0.85
N GLU A 61 -25.77 -1.48 -1.34
CA GLU A 61 -27.08 -0.84 -1.21
C GLU A 61 -28.16 -1.57 -1.99
N TYR A 62 -27.85 -2.02 -3.22
CA TYR A 62 -28.84 -2.67 -4.08
C TYR A 62 -29.12 -4.13 -3.72
N ALA A 63 -28.07 -4.91 -3.40
CA ALA A 63 -28.18 -6.37 -3.31
C ALA A 63 -27.65 -6.95 -1.98
N GLY A 64 -27.33 -6.09 -1.02
CA GLY A 64 -26.90 -6.46 0.32
C GLY A 64 -25.44 -6.89 0.43
N PHE A 65 -25.07 -7.41 1.60
CA PHE A 65 -23.69 -7.64 1.99
C PHE A 65 -22.94 -8.65 1.11
N CYS A 66 -23.57 -9.77 0.71
CA CYS A 66 -22.86 -10.88 0.08
C CYS A 66 -22.42 -10.61 -1.37
N ILE A 67 -23.20 -9.82 -2.12
CA ILE A 67 -23.04 -9.68 -3.57
C ILE A 67 -21.73 -9.00 -3.98
N PRO A 68 -21.28 -7.90 -3.36
CA PRO A 68 -19.98 -7.31 -3.65
C PRO A 68 -18.83 -8.32 -3.58
N PHE A 69 -18.81 -9.18 -2.54
CA PHE A 69 -17.73 -10.16 -2.34
C PHE A 69 -17.71 -11.23 -3.43
N VAL A 70 -18.88 -11.72 -3.86
CA VAL A 70 -18.95 -12.71 -4.93
C VAL A 70 -18.45 -12.10 -6.24
N ILE A 71 -18.89 -10.90 -6.58
CA ILE A 71 -18.50 -10.22 -7.82
C ILE A 71 -16.99 -9.92 -7.85
N PHE A 72 -16.44 -9.31 -6.79
CA PHE A 72 -15.01 -9.02 -6.71
C PHE A 72 -14.16 -10.28 -6.60
N GLY A 73 -14.63 -11.32 -5.91
CA GLY A 73 -13.97 -12.62 -5.85
C GLY A 73 -13.85 -13.28 -7.23
N CYS A 74 -14.95 -13.29 -8.01
CA CYS A 74 -14.93 -13.78 -9.39
C CYS A 74 -13.98 -12.95 -10.28
N LEU A 75 -13.96 -11.63 -10.11
CA LEU A 75 -13.05 -10.74 -10.85
C LEU A 75 -11.58 -11.08 -10.55
N ILE A 76 -11.21 -11.29 -9.28
CA ILE A 76 -9.86 -11.69 -8.90
C ILE A 76 -9.49 -13.05 -9.49
N VAL A 77 -10.39 -14.03 -9.43
CA VAL A 77 -10.16 -15.36 -10.02
C VAL A 77 -9.96 -15.27 -11.54
N SER A 78 -10.71 -14.39 -12.22
CA SER A 78 -10.56 -14.18 -13.66
C SER A 78 -9.18 -13.62 -14.07
N ASN A 79 -8.45 -12.98 -13.15
CA ASN A 79 -7.09 -12.50 -13.41
C ASN A 79 -6.05 -13.62 -13.42
N VAL A 80 -6.33 -14.80 -12.84
CA VAL A 80 -5.37 -15.93 -12.79
C VAL A 80 -4.94 -16.40 -14.18
N PRO A 81 -5.84 -16.72 -15.15
CA PRO A 81 -5.41 -17.10 -16.49
C PRO A 81 -4.65 -15.99 -17.22
N LEU A 82 -5.02 -14.71 -17.01
CA LEU A 82 -4.31 -13.57 -17.56
C LEU A 82 -2.88 -13.47 -17.01
N LEU A 83 -2.69 -13.74 -15.73
CA LEU A 83 -1.37 -13.77 -15.09
C LEU A 83 -0.52 -14.92 -15.62
N ILE A 84 -1.08 -16.13 -15.77
CA ILE A 84 -0.35 -17.29 -16.35
C ILE A 84 0.17 -16.93 -17.76
N PHE A 85 -0.71 -16.39 -18.61
CA PHE A 85 -0.32 -15.98 -19.96
C PHE A 85 0.75 -14.87 -19.98
N SER A 86 0.68 -13.94 -19.03
CA SER A 86 1.62 -12.81 -18.94
C SER A 86 2.99 -13.21 -18.39
N VAL A 87 3.04 -14.15 -17.44
CA VAL A 87 4.29 -14.59 -16.79
C VAL A 87 5.22 -15.28 -17.78
N ASP A 88 4.71 -16.09 -18.69
CA ASP A 88 5.53 -16.75 -19.71
C ASP A 88 6.24 -15.73 -20.61
N SER A 89 5.56 -14.64 -20.95
CA SER A 89 6.11 -13.54 -21.74
C SER A 89 7.18 -12.73 -21.00
N ILE A 90 7.09 -12.62 -19.67
CA ILE A 90 8.04 -11.89 -18.83
C ILE A 90 9.29 -12.73 -18.54
N THR A 91 9.11 -14.02 -18.28
CA THR A 91 10.21 -14.95 -17.96
C THR A 91 11.19 -15.03 -19.14
N GLY A 92 10.68 -15.19 -20.36
CA GLY A 92 11.52 -15.23 -21.57
C GLY A 92 12.34 -13.95 -21.81
N LYS A 93 11.86 -12.77 -21.39
CA LYS A 93 12.62 -11.50 -21.48
C LYS A 93 13.62 -11.31 -20.33
N THR A 94 13.29 -11.82 -19.15
CA THR A 94 14.13 -11.67 -17.96
C THR A 94 15.41 -12.49 -18.09
N ASP A 95 15.33 -13.67 -18.68
CA ASP A 95 16.49 -14.52 -18.94
C ASP A 95 17.43 -13.89 -19.98
N ALA A 96 16.88 -13.23 -21.01
CA ALA A 96 17.66 -12.48 -22.00
C ALA A 96 18.35 -11.23 -21.41
N LEU A 97 17.69 -10.50 -20.50
CA LEU A 97 18.26 -9.33 -19.84
C LEU A 97 19.36 -9.68 -18.83
N LYS A 98 19.26 -10.83 -18.15
CA LYS A 98 20.32 -11.33 -17.26
C LYS A 98 21.59 -11.72 -18.01
N SER A 99 21.48 -12.23 -19.24
CA SER A 99 22.65 -12.50 -20.08
C SER A 99 23.37 -11.22 -20.50
N GLU A 100 22.66 -10.16 -20.88
CA GLU A 100 23.28 -8.88 -21.27
C GLU A 100 24.02 -8.19 -20.10
N GLN A 101 23.44 -8.18 -18.91
CA GLN A 101 24.11 -7.61 -17.72
C GLN A 101 25.32 -8.41 -17.23
N THR A 102 25.43 -9.69 -17.62
CA THR A 102 26.57 -10.54 -17.27
C THR A 102 27.74 -10.36 -18.25
N GLU A 103 27.49 -9.87 -19.47
CA GLU A 103 28.53 -9.68 -20.49
C GLU A 103 29.20 -8.30 -20.41
N GLU A 104 28.50 -7.22 -20.05
CA GLU A 104 29.12 -5.89 -19.90
C GLU A 104 30.08 -5.76 -18.69
N ILE A 105 30.10 -6.73 -17.75
CA ILE A 105 30.99 -6.71 -16.58
C ILE A 105 32.34 -7.40 -16.87
N LYS A 106 32.53 -8.03 -18.04
CA LYS A 106 33.76 -8.80 -18.33
C LYS A 106 34.96 -8.00 -18.86
N ASP A 107 34.80 -6.73 -19.22
CA ASP A 107 35.85 -6.00 -19.95
C ASP A 107 36.53 -4.82 -19.20
N GLU A 108 36.22 -4.58 -17.91
CA GLU A 108 36.97 -3.61 -17.09
C GLU A 108 37.57 -4.25 -15.82
N ASP A 109 38.84 -4.60 -15.96
CA ASP A 109 39.92 -4.70 -14.98
C ASP A 109 39.92 -5.85 -13.94
N SER A 110 40.82 -6.78 -14.23
CA SER A 110 41.00 -8.13 -13.69
C SER A 110 41.57 -8.27 -12.27
N ASN A 111 41.31 -7.36 -11.31
CA ASN A 111 41.84 -7.55 -9.95
C ASN A 111 40.98 -7.11 -8.75
N GLU A 112 39.71 -6.71 -8.93
CA GLU A 112 38.78 -6.50 -7.80
C GLU A 112 37.82 -7.68 -7.59
N THR A 113 38.34 -8.89 -7.79
CA THR A 113 37.67 -10.17 -7.52
C THR A 113 37.66 -10.51 -6.02
N ILE A 114 37.27 -9.56 -5.15
CA ILE A 114 37.12 -9.82 -3.72
C ILE A 114 35.70 -9.49 -3.27
N LEU A 115 34.90 -10.56 -3.31
CA LEU A 115 33.60 -10.70 -2.68
C LEU A 115 32.53 -9.69 -3.12
N GLN A 116 31.74 -10.10 -4.12
CA GLN A 116 30.28 -10.01 -3.98
C GLN A 116 29.87 -10.80 -2.73
N GLN A 117 30.12 -10.22 -1.55
CA GLN A 117 29.78 -10.82 -0.29
C GLN A 117 28.27 -10.92 -0.29
N LYS A 118 27.73 -12.15 -0.24
CA LYS A 118 26.32 -12.40 0.06
C LYS A 118 25.96 -11.58 1.29
N LEU A 119 25.38 -10.41 1.08
CA LEU A 119 24.92 -9.56 2.15
C LEU A 119 23.65 -10.21 2.67
N THR A 120 23.83 -10.98 3.74
CA THR A 120 22.73 -11.54 4.49
C THR A 120 21.82 -10.40 4.94
N PHE A 121 20.51 -10.60 4.83
CA PHE A 121 19.45 -9.67 5.23
C PHE A 121 19.72 -8.94 6.56
N GLY A 122 20.29 -9.63 7.54
CA GLY A 122 20.66 -9.04 8.83
C GLY A 122 21.62 -7.85 8.72
N LYS A 123 22.58 -7.86 7.79
CA LYS A 123 23.51 -6.74 7.57
C LYS A 123 22.81 -5.51 6.99
N LEU A 124 21.74 -5.71 6.20
CA LEU A 124 20.97 -4.61 5.63
C LEU A 124 20.21 -3.83 6.71
N LEU A 125 19.67 -4.54 7.70
CA LEU A 125 18.98 -3.96 8.86
C LEU A 125 19.91 -3.28 9.87
N ILE A 126 21.23 -3.42 9.75
CA ILE A 126 22.18 -2.72 10.62
C ILE A 126 22.41 -1.28 10.15
N ILE A 127 22.12 -0.97 8.88
CA ILE A 127 22.36 0.36 8.32
C ILE A 127 21.33 1.36 8.89
N PRO A 128 21.76 2.37 9.68
CA PRO A 128 20.82 3.25 10.39
C PRO A 128 19.84 3.97 9.46
N LYS A 129 20.27 4.34 8.24
CA LYS A 129 19.41 4.99 7.24
C LYS A 129 18.25 4.09 6.79
N ILE A 130 18.51 2.80 6.61
CA ILE A 130 17.48 1.83 6.20
C ILE A 130 16.51 1.57 7.35
N VAL A 131 17.03 1.42 8.57
CA VAL A 131 16.19 1.28 9.78
C VAL A 131 15.27 2.47 9.94
N LEU A 132 15.79 3.69 9.86
CA LEU A 132 15.00 4.91 10.01
C LEU A 132 13.93 5.02 8.92
N THR A 133 14.30 4.75 7.66
CA THR A 133 13.36 4.77 6.53
C THR A 133 12.27 3.72 6.73
N THR A 134 12.63 2.50 7.12
CA THR A 134 11.69 1.41 7.40
C THR A 134 10.75 1.78 8.54
N LEU A 135 11.27 2.36 9.63
CA LEU A 135 10.47 2.82 10.76
C LEU A 135 9.44 3.87 10.34
N VAL A 136 9.85 4.87 9.55
CA VAL A 136 8.93 5.91 9.03
C VAL A 136 7.83 5.27 8.18
N ILE A 137 8.18 4.32 7.32
CA ILE A 137 7.20 3.62 6.46
C ILE A 137 6.28 2.74 7.28
N SER A 138 6.78 2.02 8.29
CA SER A 138 5.96 1.22 9.19
C SER A 138 4.98 2.10 9.98
N MET A 139 5.42 3.25 10.49
CA MET A 139 4.53 4.21 11.18
C MET A 139 3.48 4.78 10.22
N SER A 140 3.88 5.15 9.01
CA SER A 140 2.95 5.56 7.96
C SER A 140 1.96 4.45 7.62
N GLY A 141 2.41 3.20 7.59
CA GLY A 141 1.58 2.02 7.39
C GLY A 141 0.54 1.91 8.49
N ILE A 142 0.95 1.88 9.76
CA ILE A 142 0.02 1.85 10.91
C ILE A 142 -1.02 2.96 10.82
N ASN A 143 -0.60 4.18 10.47
CA ASN A 143 -1.50 5.31 10.30
C ASN A 143 -2.50 5.09 9.16
N MET A 144 -2.04 4.62 7.99
CA MET A 144 -2.90 4.34 6.82
C MET A 144 -3.95 3.26 7.14
N THR A 145 -3.53 2.20 7.82
CA THR A 145 -4.36 1.02 8.07
C THR A 145 -5.32 1.22 9.23
N SER A 146 -4.97 2.05 10.20
CA SER A 146 -5.86 2.46 11.28
C SER A 146 -6.87 3.50 10.79
N PHE A 147 -6.43 4.46 9.97
CA PHE A 147 -7.24 5.60 9.58
C PHE A 147 -8.56 5.20 8.91
N GLY A 148 -8.54 4.25 7.96
CA GLY A 148 -9.72 3.82 7.22
C GLY A 148 -10.88 3.37 8.14
N PRO A 149 -10.69 2.29 8.92
CA PRO A 149 -11.73 1.78 9.80
C PRO A 149 -12.18 2.79 10.88
N PHE A 150 -11.25 3.53 11.49
CA PHE A 150 -11.58 4.52 12.52
C PHE A 150 -12.38 5.68 11.95
N MET A 151 -11.93 6.26 10.83
CA MET A 151 -12.60 7.40 10.23
C MET A 151 -13.97 7.00 9.68
N GLN A 152 -14.11 5.84 9.04
CA GLN A 152 -15.42 5.36 8.60
C GLN A 152 -16.39 5.20 9.77
N THR A 153 -15.96 4.56 10.86
CA THR A 153 -16.80 4.36 12.06
C THR A 153 -17.18 5.69 12.70
N PHE A 154 -16.22 6.62 12.78
CA PHE A 154 -16.43 7.96 13.32
C PHE A 154 -17.45 8.75 12.50
N LEU A 155 -17.31 8.79 11.18
CA LEU A 155 -18.23 9.48 10.27
C LEU A 155 -19.66 8.95 10.40
N LEU A 156 -19.82 7.63 10.41
CA LEU A 156 -21.12 6.98 10.61
C LEU A 156 -21.71 7.31 11.98
N SER A 157 -20.90 7.36 13.04
CA SER A 157 -21.36 7.75 14.38
C SER A 157 -21.82 9.20 14.46
N LYS A 158 -21.39 10.06 13.52
CA LYS A 158 -21.83 11.45 13.37
C LYS A 158 -23.03 11.60 12.42
N GLY A 159 -23.62 10.48 11.97
CA GLY A 159 -24.78 10.49 11.09
C GLY A 159 -24.46 10.79 9.63
N VAL A 160 -23.19 10.74 9.22
CA VAL A 160 -22.81 10.89 7.81
C VAL A 160 -23.28 9.66 7.05
N HIS A 161 -23.98 9.86 5.94
CA HIS A 161 -24.47 8.76 5.10
C HIS A 161 -23.33 7.95 4.48
N GLN A 162 -23.49 6.63 4.37
CA GLN A 162 -22.45 5.72 3.82
C GLN A 162 -21.97 6.15 2.42
N SER A 163 -22.86 6.66 1.57
CA SER A 163 -22.48 7.15 0.23
C SER A 163 -21.51 8.34 0.27
N MET A 164 -21.66 9.25 1.25
CA MET A 164 -20.77 10.40 1.44
C MET A 164 -19.41 9.95 1.97
N VAL A 165 -19.39 8.94 2.85
CA VAL A 165 -18.16 8.33 3.33
C VAL A 165 -17.40 7.70 2.16
N SER A 166 -18.07 6.88 1.33
CA SER A 166 -17.47 6.28 0.14
C SER A 166 -16.93 7.33 -0.82
N LEU A 167 -17.67 8.42 -1.06
CA LEU A 167 -17.24 9.53 -1.92
C LEU A 167 -15.96 10.20 -1.40
N ALA A 168 -15.82 10.37 -0.09
CA ALA A 168 -14.61 10.93 0.53
C ALA A 168 -13.40 10.01 0.34
N TYR A 169 -13.57 8.69 0.49
CA TYR A 169 -12.49 7.74 0.18
C TYR A 169 -12.16 7.68 -1.32
N THR A 170 -13.16 7.81 -2.19
CA THR A 170 -12.94 7.92 -3.64
C THR A 170 -12.14 9.17 -3.99
N SER A 171 -12.42 10.33 -3.35
CA SER A 171 -11.66 11.56 -3.61
C SER A 171 -10.19 11.43 -3.19
N ALA A 172 -9.91 10.75 -2.07
CA ALA A 172 -8.55 10.39 -1.68
C ALA A 172 -7.86 9.50 -2.73
N ALA A 173 -8.55 8.48 -3.25
CA ALA A 173 -8.00 7.57 -4.25
C ALA A 173 -7.72 8.25 -5.59
N ILE A 174 -8.58 9.18 -6.03
CA ILE A 174 -8.35 10.02 -7.23
C ILE A 174 -7.14 10.93 -7.05
N ALA A 175 -7.00 11.53 -5.87
CA ALA A 175 -5.87 12.39 -5.55
C ALA A 175 -4.55 11.59 -5.50
N PHE A 176 -4.58 10.39 -4.93
CA PHE A 176 -3.46 9.44 -4.97
C PHE A 176 -3.11 9.07 -6.41
N LEU A 177 -4.09 8.67 -7.23
CA LEU A 177 -3.88 8.30 -8.64
C LEU A 177 -3.18 9.43 -9.42
N SER A 178 -3.71 10.64 -9.31
CA SER A 178 -3.18 11.81 -10.03
C SER A 178 -1.76 12.15 -9.57
N THR A 179 -1.53 12.08 -8.26
CA THR A 179 -0.22 12.33 -7.65
C THR A 179 0.78 11.24 -7.99
N ALA A 180 0.35 9.97 -8.06
CA ALA A 180 1.21 8.85 -8.41
C ALA A 180 1.82 9.02 -9.80
N ILE A 181 0.99 9.40 -10.79
CA ILE A 181 1.44 9.70 -12.16
C ILE A 181 2.42 10.87 -12.17
N LEU A 182 2.11 11.94 -11.42
CA LEU A 182 2.96 13.14 -11.35
C LEU A 182 4.32 12.84 -10.70
N VAL A 183 4.30 12.20 -9.52
CA VAL A 183 5.50 11.81 -8.77
C VAL A 183 6.34 10.85 -9.59
N GLY A 184 5.73 9.86 -10.27
CA GLY A 184 6.44 8.94 -11.15
C GLY A 184 7.25 9.63 -12.26
N ARG A 185 6.76 10.76 -12.76
CA ARG A 185 7.46 11.59 -13.76
C ARG A 185 8.50 12.50 -13.16
N LEU A 186 8.21 13.10 -12.00
CA LEU A 186 9.10 14.02 -11.31
C LEU A 186 10.25 13.33 -10.57
N LEU A 187 10.13 12.03 -10.26
CA LEU A 187 11.08 11.31 -9.43
C LEU A 187 12.42 11.12 -10.16
N GLY A 188 13.38 11.96 -9.79
CA GLY A 188 14.79 11.90 -10.17
C GLY A 188 15.65 11.20 -9.11
N LYS A 189 16.97 11.16 -9.31
CA LYS A 189 17.91 10.54 -8.36
C LYS A 189 18.07 11.37 -7.08
N GLU A 190 18.01 12.69 -7.20
CA GLU A 190 18.37 13.62 -6.12
C GLU A 190 17.17 14.11 -5.31
N ASN A 191 15.98 14.13 -5.89
CA ASN A 191 14.79 14.72 -5.26
C ASN A 191 13.90 13.71 -4.52
N GLY A 192 14.19 12.41 -4.56
CA GLY A 192 13.33 11.37 -3.96
C GLY A 192 13.12 11.56 -2.46
N THR A 193 14.18 11.87 -1.71
CA THR A 193 14.10 12.15 -0.27
C THR A 193 13.28 13.40 0.03
N ASN A 194 13.42 14.45 -0.78
CA ASN A 194 12.67 15.70 -0.58
C ASN A 194 11.17 15.48 -0.82
N ILE A 195 10.80 14.75 -1.88
CA ILE A 195 9.39 14.40 -2.15
C ILE A 195 8.81 13.60 -0.98
N LEU A 196 9.56 12.65 -0.43
CA LEU A 196 9.13 11.84 0.72
C LEU A 196 8.90 12.70 1.97
N ILE A 197 9.80 13.64 2.27
CA ILE A 197 9.67 14.57 3.40
C ILE A 197 8.44 15.47 3.23
N ILE A 198 8.24 16.03 2.04
CA ILE A 198 7.06 16.85 1.74
C ILE A 198 5.79 16.02 1.90
N GLY A 199 5.77 14.79 1.39
CA GLY A 199 4.66 13.85 1.57
C GLY A 199 4.33 13.62 3.05
N ALA A 200 5.34 13.34 3.87
CA ALA A 200 5.15 13.15 5.31
C ALA A 200 4.58 14.40 6.01
N PHE A 201 5.02 15.60 5.61
CA PHE A 201 4.49 16.84 6.15
C PHE A 201 3.03 17.09 5.74
N ILE A 202 2.67 16.86 4.48
CA ILE A 202 1.28 16.93 4.00
C ILE A 202 0.42 15.90 4.74
N SER A 203 0.95 14.70 5.00
CA SER A 203 0.25 13.65 5.74
C SER A 203 -0.11 14.11 7.15
N ALA A 204 0.84 14.72 7.88
CA ALA A 204 0.58 15.28 9.21
C ALA A 204 -0.54 16.33 9.17
N ILE A 205 -0.49 17.27 8.23
CA ILE A 205 -1.55 18.27 8.05
C ILE A 205 -2.89 17.62 7.76
N ALA A 206 -2.92 16.62 6.87
CA ALA A 206 -4.15 15.90 6.53
C ALA A 206 -4.75 15.20 7.75
N TYR A 207 -3.93 14.60 8.62
CA TYR A 207 -4.40 14.00 9.87
C TYR A 207 -4.97 15.04 10.84
N PHE A 208 -4.32 16.20 10.99
CA PHE A 208 -4.85 17.29 11.82
C PHE A 208 -6.17 17.88 11.28
N LEU A 209 -6.32 17.99 9.96
CA LEU A 209 -7.56 18.50 9.35
C LEU A 209 -8.72 17.50 9.39
N ASN A 210 -8.42 16.21 9.44
CA ASN A 210 -9.45 15.17 9.46
C ASN A 210 -10.26 15.16 10.77
N ASP A 211 -9.63 15.51 11.89
CA ASP A 211 -10.28 15.64 13.19
C ASP A 211 -10.20 17.08 13.72
N THR A 212 -11.18 17.89 13.33
CA THR A 212 -11.32 19.25 13.84
C THR A 212 -11.94 19.33 15.23
N SER A 213 -12.33 18.20 15.85
CA SER A 213 -13.11 18.19 17.10
C SER A 213 -12.41 18.86 18.28
N ILE A 214 -11.08 18.99 18.23
CA ILE A 214 -10.28 19.71 19.23
C ILE A 214 -10.55 21.22 19.18
N ILE A 215 -10.84 21.78 18.00
CA ILE A 215 -10.90 23.23 17.77
C ILE A 215 -12.32 23.71 17.47
N HIS A 216 -13.12 22.91 16.75
CA HIS A 216 -14.44 23.29 16.27
C HIS A 216 -15.40 22.09 16.28
N PRO A 217 -16.72 22.30 16.47
CA PRO A 217 -17.72 21.28 16.17
C PRO A 217 -17.45 20.61 14.83
N TYR A 218 -17.55 19.27 14.83
CA TYR A 218 -17.23 18.45 13.67
C TYR A 218 -18.01 18.90 12.43
N ASP A 219 -17.29 19.19 11.34
CA ASP A 219 -17.85 19.51 10.04
C ASP A 219 -17.27 18.56 8.98
N PHE A 220 -18.15 17.78 8.36
CA PHE A 220 -17.81 16.84 7.30
C PHE A 220 -17.09 17.50 6.11
N ARG A 221 -17.38 18.78 5.83
CA ARG A 221 -16.76 19.51 4.72
C ARG A 221 -15.24 19.60 4.89
N ILE A 222 -14.76 19.81 6.12
CA ILE A 222 -13.33 19.92 6.39
C ILE A 222 -12.65 18.56 6.21
N SER A 223 -13.23 17.49 6.75
CA SER A 223 -12.72 16.13 6.52
C SER A 223 -12.70 15.80 5.03
N PHE A 224 -13.76 16.16 4.28
CA PHE A 224 -13.83 15.93 2.84
C PHE A 224 -12.66 16.57 2.06
N PHE A 225 -12.19 17.75 2.47
CA PHE A 225 -10.98 18.36 1.91
C PHE A 225 -9.67 17.70 2.39
N ALA A 226 -9.66 17.12 3.58
CA ALA A 226 -8.51 16.42 4.13
C ALA A 226 -8.24 15.05 3.47
N PHE A 227 -9.29 14.37 2.96
CA PHE A 227 -9.15 13.09 2.27
C PHE A 227 -8.26 13.15 1.00
N PRO A 228 -8.44 14.10 0.07
CA PRO A 228 -7.53 14.30 -1.05
C PRO A 228 -6.09 14.59 -0.62
N LEU A 229 -5.89 15.42 0.41
CA LEU A 229 -4.55 15.71 0.95
C LEU A 229 -3.88 14.44 1.48
N TRP A 230 -4.64 13.59 2.17
CA TRP A 230 -4.15 12.29 2.62
C TRP A 230 -3.76 11.40 1.42
N GLY A 231 -4.57 11.34 0.36
CA GLY A 231 -4.24 10.63 -0.87
C GLY A 231 -2.97 11.13 -1.56
N ILE A 232 -2.80 12.45 -1.70
CA ILE A 232 -1.58 13.08 -2.22
C ILE A 232 -0.36 12.68 -1.38
N SER A 233 -0.48 12.79 -0.05
CA SER A 233 0.60 12.47 0.87
C SER A 233 1.08 11.02 0.74
N ASN A 234 0.14 10.07 0.64
CA ASN A 234 0.45 8.64 0.51
C ASN A 234 1.21 8.34 -0.78
N ALA A 235 0.81 8.94 -1.91
CA ALA A 235 1.51 8.77 -3.18
C ALA A 235 2.95 9.34 -3.12
N MET A 236 3.12 10.50 -2.49
CA MET A 236 4.43 11.14 -2.31
C MET A 236 5.34 10.39 -1.32
N MET A 237 4.78 9.62 -0.40
CA MET A 237 5.59 8.80 0.53
C MET A 237 5.92 7.43 -0.07
N LEU A 238 4.95 6.76 -0.70
CA LEU A 238 5.08 5.37 -1.11
C LEU A 238 5.95 5.19 -2.35
N ILE A 239 5.81 6.04 -3.37
CA ILE A 239 6.57 5.88 -4.62
C ILE A 239 8.07 6.15 -4.44
N PRO A 240 8.50 7.27 -3.82
CA PRO A 240 9.92 7.54 -3.65
C PRO A 240 10.63 6.57 -2.70
N THR A 241 9.90 5.95 -1.78
CA THR A 241 10.42 5.00 -0.79
C THR A 241 11.23 3.86 -1.43
N VAL A 242 10.64 3.19 -2.43
CA VAL A 242 11.28 2.07 -3.16
C VAL A 242 12.59 2.54 -3.79
N ARG A 243 12.60 3.75 -4.36
CA ARG A 243 13.80 4.33 -4.95
C ARG A 243 14.85 4.72 -3.92
N VAL A 244 14.47 5.35 -2.81
CA VAL A 244 15.38 5.75 -1.73
C VAL A 244 16.10 4.53 -1.18
N ILE A 245 15.36 3.46 -0.92
CA ILE A 245 15.89 2.17 -0.48
C ILE A 245 16.87 1.63 -1.51
N ARG A 246 16.49 1.62 -2.80
CA ARG A 246 17.39 1.20 -3.89
C ARG A 246 18.66 2.06 -3.97
N THR A 247 18.59 3.38 -3.82
CA THR A 247 19.77 4.26 -3.93
C THR A 247 20.78 4.06 -2.80
N ILE A 248 20.35 3.58 -1.64
CA ILE A 248 21.26 3.24 -0.53
C ILE A 248 22.04 1.96 -0.85
N GLY A 249 21.45 1.02 -1.60
CA GLY A 249 22.03 -0.30 -1.88
C GLY A 249 23.37 -0.36 -2.60
N PRO A 250 23.60 0.40 -3.69
CA PRO A 250 24.88 0.40 -4.42
C PRO A 250 26.07 0.78 -3.54
N SER A 251 25.87 1.65 -2.54
CA SER A 251 26.93 2.01 -1.58
C SER A 251 27.40 0.82 -0.72
N ILE A 252 26.69 -0.30 -0.78
CA ILE A 252 26.91 -1.50 0.06
C ILE A 252 27.21 -2.74 -0.80
N GLY A 253 27.32 -2.63 -2.12
CA GLY A 253 27.70 -3.74 -3.00
C GLY A 253 26.50 -4.50 -3.58
N GLY A 254 26.06 -4.07 -4.77
CA GLY A 254 25.46 -4.87 -5.85
C GLY A 254 24.13 -5.63 -5.67
N MET A 255 23.75 -6.09 -4.47
CA MET A 255 22.74 -7.17 -4.32
C MET A 255 21.31 -6.74 -3.93
N MET A 256 20.98 -5.45 -3.88
CA MET A 256 19.70 -5.01 -3.30
C MET A 256 18.43 -5.29 -4.11
N ASN A 257 18.51 -5.89 -5.30
CA ASN A 257 17.31 -6.16 -6.10
C ASN A 257 16.37 -7.19 -5.43
N GLU A 258 16.88 -8.17 -4.67
CA GLU A 258 16.05 -9.29 -4.15
C GLU A 258 15.24 -8.95 -2.88
N ASN A 259 15.58 -7.90 -2.12
CA ASN A 259 14.99 -7.64 -0.80
C ASN A 259 13.92 -6.53 -0.76
N LEU A 260 13.62 -5.88 -1.88
CA LEU A 260 12.65 -4.77 -1.91
C LEU A 260 11.19 -5.20 -1.66
N GLY A 261 10.85 -6.47 -1.91
CA GLY A 261 9.51 -6.99 -1.65
C GLY A 261 9.10 -6.90 -0.18
N PHE A 262 10.03 -7.02 0.76
CA PHE A 262 9.71 -7.13 2.19
C PHE A 262 9.18 -5.84 2.84
N LEU A 263 9.43 -4.65 2.28
CA LEU A 263 8.78 -3.44 2.80
C LEU A 263 7.31 -3.34 2.40
N SER A 264 6.95 -3.92 1.25
CA SER A 264 5.56 -4.05 0.87
C SER A 264 4.81 -5.03 1.77
N THR A 265 5.45 -6.13 2.20
CA THR A 265 4.83 -7.02 3.20
C THR A 265 4.68 -6.34 4.56
N SER A 266 5.57 -5.43 4.96
CA SER A 266 5.42 -4.67 6.21
C SER A 266 4.16 -3.77 6.19
N LEU A 267 3.85 -3.15 5.05
CA LEU A 267 2.58 -2.43 4.83
C LEU A 267 1.37 -3.37 4.85
N ALA A 268 1.48 -4.55 4.23
CA ALA A 268 0.44 -5.58 4.28
C ALA A 268 0.23 -6.17 5.69
N LEU A 269 1.29 -6.32 6.48
CA LEU A 269 1.21 -6.78 7.87
C LEU A 269 0.56 -5.71 8.77
N SER A 270 0.85 -4.44 8.49
CA SER A 270 0.21 -3.31 9.16
C SER A 270 -1.30 -3.26 8.89
N LEU A 271 -1.76 -3.75 7.73
CA LEU A 271 -3.19 -3.89 7.41
C LEU A 271 -3.83 -4.98 8.27
N LEU A 272 -3.16 -6.11 8.45
CA LEU A 272 -3.65 -7.23 9.27
C LEU A 272 -3.77 -6.87 10.76
N PHE A 273 -2.84 -6.07 11.30
CA PHE A 273 -2.88 -5.67 12.72
C PHE A 273 -4.02 -4.70 13.05
N SER A 274 -4.32 -3.74 12.18
CA SER A 274 -5.39 -2.76 12.42
C SER A 274 -6.79 -3.38 12.42
N PHE A 275 -7.00 -4.43 11.62
CA PHE A 275 -8.27 -5.17 11.60
C PHE A 275 -8.54 -5.99 12.88
N LYS A 276 -7.49 -6.51 13.54
CA LYS A 276 -7.64 -7.25 14.81
C LYS A 276 -8.13 -6.35 15.94
N ILE A 277 -7.74 -5.07 15.93
CA ILE A 277 -8.16 -4.08 16.94
C ILE A 277 -9.62 -3.68 16.72
N CYS A 278 -10.04 -3.43 15.47
CA CYS A 278 -11.44 -3.08 15.17
C CYS A 278 -12.43 -4.20 15.46
N THR A 279 -12.09 -5.46 15.15
CA THR A 279 -12.97 -6.61 15.43
C THR A 279 -13.14 -6.86 16.93
N SER A 280 -12.09 -6.64 17.74
CA SER A 280 -12.18 -6.75 19.20
C SER A 280 -13.11 -5.69 19.82
N HIS A 281 -13.15 -4.48 19.25
CA HIS A 281 -14.01 -3.40 19.76
C HIS A 281 -15.47 -3.52 19.33
N ALA A 282 -15.74 -4.02 18.13
CA ALA A 282 -17.11 -4.26 17.65
C ALA A 282 -17.84 -5.34 18.48
N ILE A 283 -17.13 -6.34 18.97
CA ILE A 283 -17.70 -7.39 19.83
C ILE A 283 -18.12 -6.79 21.19
N LYS A 284 -17.29 -5.93 21.78
CA LYS A 284 -17.54 -5.36 23.11
C LYS A 284 -18.70 -4.36 23.16
N LYS A 285 -19.03 -3.71 22.04
CA LYS A 285 -20.12 -2.73 21.99
C LYS A 285 -21.50 -3.39 21.85
N LYS A 286 -21.57 -4.60 21.29
CA LYS A 286 -22.84 -5.32 21.08
C LYS A 286 -23.45 -5.80 22.40
N ASP A 287 -22.63 -6.14 23.39
CA ASP A 287 -23.09 -6.56 24.72
C ASP A 287 -23.80 -5.44 25.51
N ASN A 288 -23.63 -4.17 25.12
CA ASN A 288 -24.30 -3.03 25.76
C ASN A 288 -25.64 -2.65 25.10
N TYR A 289 -25.97 -3.20 23.93
CA TYR A 289 -27.24 -2.91 23.24
C TYR A 289 -28.30 -3.99 23.45
N GLU A 290 -28.01 -5.08 24.15
CA GLU A 290 -29.02 -6.07 24.59
C GLU A 290 -29.56 -5.80 26.01
N MET A 291 -29.28 -4.62 26.58
CA MET A 291 -29.83 -4.18 27.88
C MET A 291 -30.89 -3.08 27.80
N PHE A 292 -31.41 -2.77 26.60
CA PHE A 292 -32.55 -1.87 26.39
C PHE A 292 -33.55 -2.46 25.39
#